data_AF-A0A087UA11-F1
#
_entry.id   AF-A0A087UA11-F1
#
_cell.length_a   1.000
_cell.length_b   1.000
_cell.length_c   1.000
_cell.angle_alpha   90.00
_cell.angle_beta   90.00
_cell.angle_gamma   90.00
#
_symmetry.space_group_name_H-M   'P 1'
#
loop_
_entity.id
_entity.type
_entity.pdbx_description
1 polymer ?
#
loop_
_entity_poly.entity_id
_entity_poly.type
_entity_poly.pdbx_seq_one_letter_code
_entity_poly.pdbx_strand_id
1 'polypeptide(L)' 'MKSSFTEPGNTESRFFWMIDHMSFRQLFRLYARYGDLNRDGESMTLTCSDRWLRQAKVIDNKRVNTTDTGIYFRQV' A
#
# COMPACT_ATOMS: atom_id res chain seq x y z
N MET A 1 -22.59 -1.86 22.43
CA MET A 1 -21.48 -1.80 21.46
C MET A 1 -22.09 -1.61 20.08
N LYS A 2 -22.00 -0.41 19.49
CA LYS A 2 -22.60 -0.15 18.17
C LYS A 2 -21.71 -0.82 17.11
N SER A 3 -22.20 -1.93 16.58
CA SER A 3 -21.65 -2.60 15.40
C SER A 3 -21.83 -1.69 14.19
N SER A 4 -20.75 -1.12 13.69
CA SER A 4 -20.72 -0.16 12.57
C SER A 4 -20.80 -0.83 11.19
N PHE A 5 -21.49 -1.97 11.10
CA PHE A 5 -21.45 -2.84 9.92
C PHE A 5 -22.39 -2.43 8.76
N THR A 6 -23.14 -1.33 8.84
CA THR A 6 -24.19 -1.01 7.85
C THR A 6 -24.36 0.49 7.54
N GLU A 7 -23.27 1.20 7.24
CA GLU A 7 -23.37 2.54 6.63
C GLU A 7 -22.86 2.46 5.17
N PRO A 8 -23.75 2.59 4.15
CA PRO A 8 -23.41 2.42 2.73
C PRO A 8 -22.54 3.54 2.14
N GLY A 9 -22.06 4.50 2.94
CA GLY A 9 -21.42 5.73 2.48
C GLY A 9 -19.90 5.84 2.67
N ASN A 10 -19.23 4.87 3.32
CA ASN A 10 -17.80 5.00 3.61
C ASN A 10 -16.96 3.91 2.94
N THR A 11 -16.67 4.10 1.65
CA THR A 11 -15.78 3.23 0.87
C THR A 11 -14.37 3.15 1.46
N GLU A 12 -13.87 4.23 2.07
CA GLU A 12 -12.55 4.26 2.72
C GLU A 12 -12.49 3.36 3.95
N SER A 13 -13.50 3.38 4.83
CA SER A 13 -13.58 2.53 6.02
C SER A 13 -13.67 1.05 5.65
N ARG A 14 -14.41 0.71 4.60
CA ARG A 14 -14.47 -0.68 4.10
C ARG A 14 -13.10 -1.10 3.55
N PHE A 15 -12.43 -0.22 2.82
CA PHE A 15 -11.09 -0.47 2.29
C PHE A 15 -10.07 -0.68 3.42
N PHE A 16 -10.05 0.18 4.44
CA PHE A 16 -9.14 0.04 5.58
C PHE A 16 -9.38 -1.26 6.36
N TRP A 17 -10.64 -1.63 6.63
CA TRP A 17 -10.95 -2.91 7.27
C TRP A 17 -10.48 -4.11 6.46
N MET A 18 -10.65 -4.08 5.13
CA MET A 18 -10.18 -5.14 4.25
C MET A 18 -8.64 -5.26 4.27
N ILE A 19 -7.92 -4.14 4.22
CA ILE A 19 -6.44 -4.10 4.26
C ILE A 19 -5.90 -4.71 5.56
N ASP A 20 -6.53 -4.44 6.70
CA ASP A 20 -6.09 -4.93 8.02
C ASP A 20 -6.15 -6.47 8.14
N HIS A 21 -7.00 -7.12 7.34
CA HIS A 21 -7.18 -8.58 7.32
C HIS A 21 -6.41 -9.27 6.18
N MET A 22 -5.67 -8.52 5.35
CA MET A 22 -4.87 -9.08 4.27
C MET A 22 -3.48 -9.50 4.76
N SER A 23 -2.99 -10.61 4.23
CA SER A 23 -1.58 -11.00 4.39
C SER A 23 -0.65 -10.01 3.67
N PHE A 24 0.61 -9.94 4.10
CA PHE A 24 1.64 -9.11 3.47
C PHE A 24 1.77 -9.36 1.95
N ARG A 25 1.68 -10.62 1.50
CA ARG A 25 1.73 -10.97 0.08
C ARG A 25 0.53 -10.45 -0.71
N GLN A 26 -0.66 -10.44 -0.12
CA GLN A 26 -1.86 -9.88 -0.75
C GLN A 26 -1.75 -8.36 -0.85
N LEU A 27 -1.26 -7.70 0.21
CA LEU A 27 -0.98 -6.26 0.19
C LEU A 27 0.06 -5.90 -0.87
N PHE A 28 1.15 -6.66 -0.95
CA PHE A 28 2.16 -6.48 -2.00
C PHE A 28 1.53 -6.53 -3.40
N ARG A 29 0.76 -7.58 -3.72
CA ARG A 29 0.09 -7.72 -5.02
C ARG A 29 -0.92 -6.63 -5.31
N LEU A 30 -1.56 -6.08 -4.27
CA LEU A 30 -2.50 -4.97 -4.41
C LEU A 30 -1.76 -3.68 -4.82
N TYR A 31 -0.68 -3.35 -4.12
CA TYR A 31 0.13 -2.17 -4.42
C TYR A 31 0.96 -2.32 -5.70
N ALA A 32 1.43 -3.52 -6.04
CA ALA A 32 2.16 -3.81 -7.27
C ALA A 32 1.33 -3.62 -8.56
N ARG A 33 0.00 -3.71 -8.46
CA ARG A 33 -0.96 -3.47 -9.56
C ARG A 33 -1.62 -2.10 -9.49
N TYR A 34 -1.14 -1.23 -8.60
CA TYR A 34 -1.75 0.07 -8.42
C TYR A 34 -1.60 0.91 -9.69
N GLY A 35 -2.74 1.33 -10.26
CA GLY A 35 -2.80 2.12 -11.48
C GLY A 35 -2.68 1.33 -12.79
N ASP A 36 -2.46 0.00 -12.73
CA ASP A 36 -2.44 -0.86 -13.92
C ASP A 36 -3.01 -2.25 -13.58
N LEU A 37 -4.27 -2.45 -13.96
CA LEU A 37 -5.02 -3.68 -13.70
C LEU A 37 -4.53 -4.87 -14.53
N ASN A 38 -3.73 -4.64 -15.58
CA ASN A 38 -3.19 -5.69 -16.43
C ASN A 38 -1.91 -6.31 -15.88
N ARG A 39 -1.28 -5.68 -14.87
CA ARG A 39 -0.12 -6.25 -14.20
C ARG A 39 -0.56 -7.47 -13.38
N ASP A 40 0.28 -8.49 -13.43
CA ASP A 40 0.21 -9.72 -12.64
C ASP A 40 0.40 -9.47 -11.13
N GLY A 41 1.21 -8.47 -10.77
CA GLY A 41 1.45 -8.07 -9.38
C GLY A 41 2.55 -8.88 -8.68
N GLU A 42 3.34 -9.63 -9.44
CA GLU A 42 4.51 -10.37 -8.93
C GLU A 42 5.74 -9.47 -8.81
N SER A 43 5.78 -8.34 -9.53
CA SER A 43 6.80 -7.31 -9.42
C SER A 43 6.19 -5.93 -9.18
N MET A 44 6.85 -5.13 -8.33
CA MET A 44 6.42 -3.78 -7.97
C MET A 44 7.37 -2.75 -8.56
N THR A 45 6.86 -1.62 -9.05
CA THR A 45 7.71 -0.49 -9.49
C THR A 45 8.10 0.39 -8.30
N LEU A 46 9.19 1.15 -8.42
CA LEU A 46 9.63 2.10 -7.39
C LEU A 46 8.50 3.08 -7.01
N THR A 47 7.74 3.58 -7.99
CA THR A 47 6.62 4.49 -7.71
C THR A 47 5.53 3.84 -6.86
N CYS A 48 5.24 2.55 -7.09
CA CYS A 48 4.26 1.81 -6.29
C CYS A 48 4.80 1.52 -4.89
N SER A 49 6.09 1.18 -4.75
CA SER A 49 6.71 0.97 -3.44
C SER A 49 6.73 2.25 -2.61
N ASP A 50 7.12 3.38 -3.21
CA ASP A 50 7.13 4.68 -2.54
C ASP A 50 5.72 5.07 -2.08
N ARG A 51 4.70 4.83 -2.90
CA ARG A 51 3.30 5.08 -2.52
C ARG A 51 2.90 4.24 -1.31
N TRP A 52 3.20 2.94 -1.34
CA TRP A 52 2.86 2.05 -0.24
C TRP A 52 3.57 2.46 1.06
N LEU A 53 4.87 2.74 0.99
CA LEU A 53 5.67 3.15 2.15
C LEU A 53 5.27 4.53 2.70
N ARG A 54 4.81 5.46 1.84
CA ARG A 54 4.21 6.73 2.30
C ARG A 54 2.89 6.50 3.02
N GLN A 55 2.01 5.64 2.50
CA GLN A 55 0.71 5.36 3.12
C GLN A 55 0.86 4.60 4.44
N ALA A 56 1.87 3.74 4.55
CA ALA A 56 2.29 3.08 5.78
C ALA A 56 3.04 4.01 6.76
N LYS A 57 3.28 5.28 6.38
CA LYS A 57 4.03 6.28 7.16
C LYS A 57 5.48 5.85 7.48
N VAL A 58 6.07 5.01 6.63
CA VAL A 58 7.49 4.62 6.70
C VAL A 58 8.36 5.74 6.12
N ILE A 59 7.96 6.30 4.97
CA ILE A 59 8.59 7.50 4.43
C ILE A 59 8.03 8.72 5.18
N ASP A 60 8.82 9.24 6.10
CA ASP A 60 8.46 10.35 6.99
C ASP A 60 9.11 11.69 6.58
N ASN A 61 9.93 11.68 5.52
CA ASN A 61 10.76 12.80 5.07
C ASN A 61 11.68 13.38 6.17
N LYS A 62 11.99 12.60 7.21
CA LYS A 62 12.91 12.97 8.30
C LYS A 62 14.03 11.95 8.45
N ARG A 63 13.67 10.68 8.65
CA ARG A 63 14.60 9.56 8.81
C ARG A 63 14.69 8.72 7.54
N VAL A 64 13.57 8.51 6.87
CA VAL A 64 13.49 7.77 5.61
C VAL A 64 12.80 8.65 4.59
N ASN A 65 13.50 8.90 3.49
CA ASN A 65 13.02 9.70 2.37
C ASN A 65 13.01 8.87 1.07
N THR A 66 12.51 9.47 -0.02
CA THR A 66 12.45 8.81 -1.34
C THR A 66 13.82 8.54 -1.96
N THR A 67 14.86 9.25 -1.54
CA THR A 67 16.22 8.96 -1.98
C THR A 67 16.68 7.63 -1.38
N ASP A 68 16.43 7.41 -0.09
CA ASP A 68 16.76 6.14 0.58
C ASP A 68 16.05 4.97 -0.10
N THR A 69 14.73 5.08 -0.31
CA THR A 69 13.97 4.01 -0.97
C THR A 69 14.39 3.82 -2.42
N GLY A 70 14.71 4.88 -3.15
CA GLY A 70 15.25 4.81 -4.51
C GLY A 70 16.60 4.09 -4.60
N ILE A 71 17.48 4.30 -3.62
CA ILE A 71 18.76 3.59 -3.53
C ILE A 71 18.52 2.11 -3.22
N TYR A 72 17.74 1.81 -2.18
CA TYR A 72 17.46 0.42 -1.80
C TYR A 72 16.76 -0.36 -2.91
N PHE A 73 15.81 0.26 -3.62
CA PHE A 73 15.09 -0.39 -4.72
C PHE A 73 16.01 -0.79 -5.89
N ARG A 74 17.15 -0.10 -6.08
CA ARG A 74 18.14 -0.46 -7.12
C ARG A 74 19.11 -1.56 -6.69
N GLN A 75 19.24 -1.78 -5.39
CA GLN A 75 20.18 -2.78 -4.84
C GLN A 75 19.61 -4.20 -4.84
N VAL A 76 18.29 -4.32 -4.89
CA VAL A 76 17.53 -5.58 -4.95
C VAL A 76 17.27 -5.96 -6.40
#